data_AF-A0A6P5FN01-F1
#
_entry.id   AF-A0A6P5FN01-F1
#
_cell.length_a   1.000
_cell.length_b   1.000
_cell.length_c   1.000
_cell.angle_alpha   90.00
_cell.angle_beta   90.00
_cell.angle_gamma   90.00
#
_symmetry.space_group_name_H-M   'P 1'
#
loop_
_entity.id
_entity.type
_entity.pdbx_description
1 polymer ?
#
loop_
_entity_poly.entity_id
_entity_poly.type
_entity_poly.pdbx_seq_one_letter_code
_entity_poly.pdbx_strand_id
1 'polypeptide(L)'
;MMHGDQGMGMGLGGGVGVGIGGGGESSSMAAAAAAAAENEQLQMTKAEIAVHPLCEQLVAAHIGCLRVATPIDHLPLIDAQAAQSHSVLQSYAARHRPFLPPHEKHELDSFLAQYLLALCSFREQLQQHVRVHAVEAVMACREIEQSLHDLTGATLEEGSGATMSDDEDELQMDGALDISMDGHDMMGFGPLLPTDSERSLMERVRQELKIELKQGFKSRIEDVREEILRKRRAGKLPGDTTTILKQWWQQHSKWPYPTEDDKAKLVEETGLQLKQINNWFINQRKRNWHNNSQSTSLKSKRKR
;
A
#
# COMPACT_ATOMS: atom_id res chain seq x y z
N MET A 1 -46.39 20.26 -64.61
CA MET A 1 -45.51 21.06 -65.49
C MET A 1 -44.08 20.64 -65.13
N MET A 2 -43.37 19.81 -65.92
CA MET A 2 -42.67 20.17 -67.18
C MET A 2 -41.64 21.29 -66.88
N HIS A 3 -40.31 21.24 -67.02
CA HIS A 3 -39.23 20.44 -67.68
C HIS A 3 -37.91 20.75 -66.87
N GLY A 4 -36.86 19.92 -66.77
CA GLY A 4 -35.77 19.69 -67.77
C GLY A 4 -34.81 20.90 -67.85
N ASP A 5 -33.48 20.87 -67.99
CA ASP A 5 -32.41 19.86 -68.05
C ASP A 5 -31.06 20.65 -68.19
N GLN A 6 -29.95 20.04 -67.76
CA GLN A 6 -28.53 20.17 -68.16
C GLN A 6 -27.81 21.50 -68.51
N GLY A 7 -26.54 21.56 -68.04
CA GLY A 7 -25.47 22.39 -68.61
C GLY A 7 -24.10 22.16 -67.94
N MET A 8 -23.30 21.24 -68.49
CA MET A 8 -21.88 21.03 -68.16
C MET A 8 -20.98 22.18 -68.64
N GLY A 9 -19.89 22.46 -67.92
CA GLY A 9 -18.78 23.30 -68.42
C GLY A 9 -17.49 23.04 -67.64
N MET A 10 -16.55 22.31 -68.25
CA MET A 10 -15.16 22.16 -67.78
C MET A 10 -14.34 23.43 -68.06
N GLY A 11 -13.37 23.73 -67.19
CA GLY A 11 -12.36 24.77 -67.44
C GLY A 11 -11.19 24.68 -66.45
N LEU A 12 -10.08 24.13 -66.94
CA LEU A 12 -8.75 24.10 -66.30
C LEU A 12 -8.12 25.49 -66.21
N GLY A 13 -7.34 25.76 -65.16
CA GLY A 13 -6.44 26.92 -65.12
C GLY A 13 -5.71 27.05 -63.78
N GLY A 14 -4.42 26.68 -63.76
CA GLY A 14 -3.54 26.80 -62.58
C GLY A 14 -3.02 28.22 -62.31
N GLY A 15 -2.37 28.40 -61.16
CA GLY A 15 -1.66 29.64 -60.85
C GLY A 15 -1.32 29.84 -59.36
N VAL A 16 -0.14 29.36 -58.99
CA VAL A 16 0.78 29.74 -57.89
C VAL A 16 0.44 30.99 -57.07
N GLY A 17 0.49 30.86 -55.73
CA GLY A 17 0.53 31.98 -54.78
C GLY A 17 1.05 31.57 -53.40
N VAL A 18 2.32 31.86 -53.16
CA VAL A 18 3.10 31.65 -51.92
C VAL A 18 2.75 32.71 -50.86
N GLY A 19 2.82 32.34 -49.58
CA GLY A 19 2.83 33.24 -48.41
C GLY A 19 1.52 33.14 -47.60
N ILE A 20 1.49 32.99 -46.27
CA ILE A 20 2.39 33.45 -45.22
C ILE A 20 2.36 32.40 -44.09
N GLY A 21 3.54 31.88 -43.73
CA GLY A 21 3.76 31.25 -42.43
C GLY A 21 3.85 32.33 -41.35
N GLY A 22 3.17 32.11 -40.22
CA GLY A 22 3.22 33.03 -39.07
C GLY A 22 2.02 32.91 -38.14
N GLY A 23 1.64 31.69 -37.72
CA GLY A 23 0.51 31.48 -36.79
C GLY A 23 0.84 30.65 -35.54
N GLY A 24 2.07 30.11 -35.45
CA GLY A 24 2.44 29.20 -34.35
C GLY A 24 2.97 29.90 -33.10
N GLU A 25 3.64 31.05 -33.25
CA GLU A 25 4.36 31.71 -32.14
C GLU A 25 3.44 32.60 -31.29
N SER A 26 2.44 33.23 -31.92
CA SER A 26 1.46 34.08 -31.23
C SER A 26 0.50 33.28 -30.34
N SER A 27 0.13 32.06 -30.75
CA SER A 27 -0.68 31.15 -29.93
C SER A 27 0.10 30.61 -28.73
N SER A 28 1.39 30.31 -28.88
CA SER A 28 2.22 29.84 -27.77
C SER A 28 2.56 30.96 -26.77
N MET A 29 2.79 32.19 -27.23
CA MET A 29 2.98 33.35 -26.35
C MET A 29 1.71 33.70 -25.58
N ALA A 30 0.54 33.65 -26.23
CA ALA A 30 -0.75 33.87 -25.54
C ALA A 30 -1.03 32.78 -24.50
N ALA A 31 -0.75 31.52 -24.81
CA ALA A 31 -0.87 30.41 -23.86
C ALA A 31 0.12 30.55 -22.68
N ALA A 32 1.36 30.98 -22.95
CA ALA A 32 2.36 31.23 -21.91
C ALA A 32 1.98 32.42 -21.02
N ALA A 33 1.40 33.49 -21.59
CA ALA A 33 0.90 34.63 -20.83
C ALA A 33 -0.31 34.26 -19.96
N ALA A 34 -1.24 33.44 -20.47
CA ALA A 34 -2.37 32.94 -19.70
C ALA A 34 -1.91 32.05 -18.53
N ALA A 35 -0.96 31.14 -18.76
CA ALA A 35 -0.39 30.31 -17.71
C ALA A 35 0.37 31.13 -16.66
N ALA A 36 1.06 32.19 -17.07
CA ALA A 36 1.73 33.11 -16.16
C ALA A 36 0.73 33.86 -15.27
N ALA A 37 -0.37 34.35 -15.85
CA ALA A 37 -1.44 35.03 -15.11
C ALA A 37 -2.16 34.09 -14.13
N GLU A 38 -2.41 32.83 -14.52
CA GLU A 38 -3.00 31.82 -13.62
C GLU A 38 -2.07 31.51 -12.43
N ASN A 39 -0.77 31.38 -12.69
CA ASN A 39 0.21 31.15 -11.64
C ASN A 39 0.36 32.36 -10.70
N GLU A 40 0.24 33.58 -11.21
CA GLU A 40 0.23 34.81 -10.40
C GLU A 40 -1.01 34.87 -9.51
N GLN A 41 -2.20 34.59 -10.06
CA GLN A 41 -3.44 34.51 -9.30
C GLN A 41 -3.36 33.47 -8.18
N LEU A 42 -2.82 32.29 -8.47
CA LEU A 42 -2.61 31.23 -7.48
C LEU A 42 -1.63 31.63 -6.37
N GLN A 43 -0.58 32.40 -6.69
CA GLN A 43 0.33 32.94 -5.68
C GLN A 43 -0.36 33.97 -4.78
N MET A 44 -1.22 34.82 -5.34
CA MET A 44 -2.01 35.80 -4.58
C MET A 44 -2.98 35.11 -3.62
N THR A 45 -3.71 34.08 -4.08
CA THR A 45 -4.60 33.28 -3.22
C THR A 45 -3.82 32.59 -2.09
N LYS A 46 -2.64 32.04 -2.38
CA LYS A 46 -1.77 31.44 -1.35
C LYS A 46 -1.32 32.45 -0.30
N ALA A 47 -1.00 33.68 -0.71
CA ALA A 47 -0.61 34.74 0.20
C ALA A 47 -1.78 35.16 1.12
N GLU A 48 -3.00 35.27 0.59
CA GLU A 48 -4.23 35.54 1.36
C GLU A 48 -4.50 34.43 2.39
N ILE A 49 -4.37 33.16 1.99
CA ILE A 49 -4.51 32.02 2.91
C ILE A 49 -3.41 32.04 3.98
N ALA A 50 -2.17 32.40 3.62
CA ALA A 50 -1.03 32.38 4.55
C ALA A 50 -1.16 33.40 5.69
N VAL A 51 -1.85 34.53 5.47
CA VAL A 51 -2.09 35.56 6.50
C VAL A 51 -3.40 35.34 7.28
N HIS A 52 -4.19 34.34 6.90
CA HIS A 52 -5.50 34.08 7.51
C HIS A 52 -5.35 33.51 8.94
N PRO A 53 -6.15 33.94 9.93
CA PRO A 53 -6.03 33.50 11.33
C PRO A 53 -6.20 31.99 11.55
N LEU A 54 -6.95 31.32 10.67
CA LEU A 54 -7.12 29.86 10.72
C LEU A 54 -6.01 29.07 10.01
N CYS A 55 -5.07 29.72 9.32
CA CYS A 55 -4.06 29.04 8.51
C CYS A 55 -3.19 28.09 9.34
N GLU A 56 -2.66 28.57 10.47
CA GLU A 56 -1.84 27.75 11.36
C GLU A 56 -2.63 26.57 11.93
N GLN A 57 -3.89 26.78 12.31
CA GLN A 57 -4.77 25.72 12.81
C GLN A 57 -5.05 24.66 11.74
N LEU A 58 -5.24 25.08 10.49
CA LEU A 58 -5.48 24.19 9.35
C LEU A 58 -4.24 23.36 9.01
N VAL A 59 -3.06 23.97 9.02
CA VAL A 59 -1.79 23.26 8.85
C VAL A 59 -1.58 22.26 9.99
N ALA A 60 -1.83 22.66 11.24
CA ALA A 60 -1.73 21.78 12.40
C ALA A 60 -2.73 20.61 12.33
N ALA A 61 -3.97 20.86 11.95
CA ALA A 61 -4.99 19.82 11.76
C ALA A 61 -4.59 18.83 10.66
N HIS A 62 -4.09 19.34 9.53
CA HIS A 62 -3.59 18.50 8.43
C HIS A 62 -2.40 17.63 8.85
N ILE A 63 -1.40 18.21 9.54
CA ILE A 63 -0.28 17.46 10.11
C ILE A 63 -0.78 16.41 11.10
N GLY A 64 -1.78 16.74 11.93
CA GLY A 64 -2.44 15.81 12.83
C GLY A 64 -3.00 14.58 12.11
N CYS A 65 -3.66 14.76 10.96
CA CYS A 65 -4.13 13.66 10.12
C CYS A 65 -2.97 12.81 9.59
N LEU A 66 -1.90 13.45 9.09
CA LEU A 66 -0.72 12.74 8.58
C LEU A 66 -0.04 11.90 9.66
N ARG A 67 0.09 12.40 10.89
CA ARG A 67 0.71 11.67 12.00
C ARG A 67 -0.06 10.40 12.38
N VAL A 68 -1.39 10.41 12.27
CA VAL A 68 -2.21 9.22 12.51
C VAL A 68 -2.10 8.21 11.36
N ALA A 69 -2.03 8.70 10.11
CA ALA A 69 -1.99 7.85 8.93
C ALA A 69 -0.58 7.32 8.56
N THR A 70 0.47 7.79 9.23
CA THR A 70 1.86 7.51 8.87
C THR A 70 2.52 6.58 9.89
N PRO A 71 3.29 5.56 9.45
CA PRO A 71 4.07 4.72 10.35
C PRO A 71 5.03 5.52 11.22
N ILE A 72 5.31 5.02 12.41
CA ILE A 72 6.13 5.69 13.44
C ILE A 72 7.52 6.08 12.89
N ASP A 73 8.13 5.22 12.07
CA ASP A 73 9.46 5.43 11.50
C ASP A 73 9.56 6.68 10.60
N HIS A 74 8.44 7.13 10.06
CA HIS A 74 8.39 8.27 9.13
C HIS A 74 7.95 9.58 9.82
N LEU A 75 7.59 9.54 11.11
CA LEU A 75 7.22 10.74 11.88
C LEU A 75 8.32 11.81 11.91
N PRO A 76 9.63 11.47 12.04
CA PRO A 76 10.69 12.49 12.01
C PRO A 76 10.73 13.28 10.69
N LEU A 77 10.36 12.66 9.57
CA LEU A 77 10.28 13.35 8.27
C LEU A 77 9.13 14.37 8.27
N ILE A 78 7.97 14.00 8.84
CA ILE A 78 6.82 14.90 8.99
C ILE A 78 7.20 16.08 9.89
N ASP A 79 7.87 15.83 11.02
CA ASP A 79 8.27 16.88 11.96
C ASP A 79 9.30 17.84 11.32
N ALA A 80 10.24 17.32 10.53
CA ALA A 80 11.18 18.14 9.78
C ALA A 80 10.49 19.02 8.71
N GLN A 81 9.50 18.48 7.99
CA GLN A 81 8.71 19.24 7.03
C GLN A 81 7.81 20.27 7.72
N ALA A 82 7.22 19.93 8.87
CA ALA A 82 6.41 20.83 9.68
C ALA A 82 7.25 22.02 10.17
N ALA A 83 8.49 21.80 10.61
CA ALA A 83 9.41 22.88 10.98
C ALA A 83 9.71 23.83 9.80
N GLN A 84 9.80 23.32 8.57
CA GLN A 84 10.01 24.15 7.37
C GLN A 84 8.75 24.91 6.93
N SER A 85 7.56 24.43 7.30
CA SER A 85 6.28 25.01 6.87
C SER A 85 6.14 26.49 7.27
N HIS A 86 6.66 26.87 8.44
CA HIS A 86 6.58 28.25 8.92
C HIS A 86 7.37 29.22 8.03
N SER A 87 8.56 28.83 7.56
CA SER A 87 9.36 29.64 6.63
C SER A 87 8.66 29.81 5.28
N VAL A 88 7.99 28.75 4.80
CA VAL A 88 7.21 28.79 3.56
C VAL A 88 6.01 29.73 3.70
N LEU A 89 5.25 29.63 4.80
CA LEU A 89 4.12 30.53 5.07
C LEU A 89 4.57 32.00 5.18
N GLN A 90 5.68 32.26 5.88
CA GLN A 90 6.28 33.59 5.94
C GLN A 90 6.65 34.12 4.55
N SER A 91 7.18 33.27 3.66
CA SER A 91 7.52 33.69 2.30
C SER A 91 6.31 34.10 1.46
N TYR A 92 5.15 33.45 1.68
CA TYR A 92 3.89 33.82 1.05
C TYR A 92 3.29 35.07 1.69
N ALA A 93 3.30 35.17 3.02
CA ALA A 93 2.83 36.34 3.76
C ALA A 93 3.61 37.61 3.40
N ALA A 94 4.91 37.52 3.17
CA ALA A 94 5.74 38.66 2.74
C ALA A 94 5.37 39.20 1.34
N ARG A 95 4.68 38.40 0.52
CA ARG A 95 4.19 38.79 -0.81
C ARG A 95 2.72 39.16 -0.81
N HIS A 96 2.07 39.18 0.36
CA HIS A 96 0.66 39.51 0.50
C HIS A 96 0.37 40.92 0.00
N ARG A 97 -0.63 41.01 -0.87
CA ARG A 97 -1.21 42.26 -1.32
C ARG A 97 -2.73 42.07 -1.23
N PRO A 98 -3.46 42.90 -0.46
CA PRO A 98 -4.91 42.80 -0.38
C PRO A 98 -5.51 42.92 -1.78
N PHE A 99 -6.11 41.83 -2.27
CA PHE A 99 -6.67 41.79 -3.62
C PHE A 99 -8.12 41.29 -3.63
N LEU A 100 -8.54 40.53 -2.60
CA LEU A 100 -9.88 39.94 -2.58
C LEU A 100 -10.96 40.96 -2.19
N PRO A 101 -12.07 41.04 -2.94
CA PRO A 101 -13.28 41.74 -2.52
C PRO A 101 -13.85 41.19 -1.21
N PRO A 102 -14.61 41.99 -0.44
CA PRO A 102 -15.20 41.55 0.85
C PRO A 102 -16.05 40.28 0.76
N HIS A 103 -16.75 40.08 -0.36
CA HIS A 103 -17.58 38.88 -0.59
C HIS A 103 -16.73 37.61 -0.70
N GLU A 104 -15.70 37.63 -1.55
CA GLU A 104 -14.79 36.50 -1.75
C GLU A 104 -14.00 36.17 -0.48
N LYS A 105 -13.69 37.20 0.33
CA LYS A 105 -13.08 36.99 1.65
C LYS A 105 -14.01 36.21 2.58
N HIS A 106 -15.29 36.54 2.65
CA HIS A 106 -16.25 35.80 3.48
C HIS A 106 -16.44 34.34 3.00
N GLU A 107 -16.44 34.12 1.68
CA GLU A 107 -16.46 32.76 1.13
C GLU A 107 -15.21 31.96 1.52
N LEU A 108 -14.03 32.59 1.45
CA LEU A 108 -12.78 31.97 1.88
C LEU A 108 -12.81 31.63 3.38
N ASP A 109 -13.25 32.57 4.22
CA ASP A 109 -13.35 32.35 5.67
C ASP A 109 -14.29 31.17 5.99
N SER A 110 -15.45 31.12 5.33
CA SER A 110 -16.41 30.03 5.47
C SER A 110 -15.83 28.69 5.02
N PHE A 111 -15.16 28.68 3.86
CA PHE A 111 -14.50 27.49 3.33
C PHE A 111 -13.41 26.96 4.26
N LEU A 112 -12.52 27.83 4.74
CA LEU A 112 -11.42 27.44 5.64
C LEU A 112 -11.96 26.90 6.97
N ALA A 113 -13.02 27.50 7.52
CA ALA A 113 -13.68 27.00 8.73
C ALA A 113 -14.31 25.61 8.51
N GLN A 114 -15.04 25.40 7.41
CA GLN A 114 -15.62 24.10 7.07
C GLN A 114 -14.54 23.05 6.82
N TYR A 115 -13.46 23.41 6.12
CA TYR A 115 -12.36 22.51 5.84
C TYR A 115 -11.60 22.12 7.11
N LEU A 116 -11.41 23.04 8.04
CA LEU A 116 -10.82 22.76 9.35
C LEU A 116 -11.66 21.75 10.13
N LEU A 117 -12.99 21.93 10.18
CA LEU A 117 -13.90 20.96 10.81
C LEU A 117 -13.85 19.59 10.12
N ALA A 118 -13.77 19.57 8.80
CA ALA A 118 -13.62 18.33 8.03
C ALA A 118 -12.31 17.61 8.38
N LEU A 119 -11.19 18.33 8.50
CA LEU A 119 -9.91 17.75 8.91
C LEU A 119 -9.96 17.19 10.34
N CYS A 120 -10.56 17.92 11.28
CA CYS A 120 -10.69 17.45 12.67
C CYS A 120 -11.53 16.17 12.75
N SER A 121 -12.70 16.14 12.11
CA SER A 121 -13.55 14.94 12.09
C SER A 121 -12.88 13.76 11.39
N PHE A 122 -12.15 14.01 10.29
CA PHE A 122 -11.39 12.98 9.60
C PHE A 122 -10.26 12.40 10.47
N ARG A 123 -9.54 13.25 11.21
CA ARG A 123 -8.52 12.81 12.17
C ARG A 123 -9.09 11.87 13.22
N GLU A 124 -10.23 12.21 13.81
CA GLU A 124 -10.90 11.38 14.81
C GLU A 124 -11.30 10.02 14.25
N GLN A 125 -11.87 10.00 13.03
CA GLN A 125 -12.23 8.76 12.34
C GLN A 125 -11.01 7.88 12.06
N LEU A 126 -9.91 8.47 11.56
CA LEU A 126 -8.65 7.76 11.35
C LEU A 126 -8.11 7.18 12.65
N GLN A 127 -8.08 7.98 13.71
CA GLN A 127 -7.55 7.56 15.01
C GLN A 127 -8.38 6.42 15.60
N GLN A 128 -9.72 6.50 15.48
CA GLN A 128 -10.60 5.43 15.92
C GLN A 128 -10.38 4.14 15.14
N HIS A 129 -10.23 4.23 13.81
CA HIS A 129 -10.00 3.05 12.97
C HIS A 129 -8.67 2.35 13.31
N VAL A 130 -7.58 3.11 13.45
CA VAL A 130 -6.28 2.57 13.85
C VAL A 130 -6.35 1.96 15.24
N ARG A 131 -7.00 2.64 16.20
CA ARG A 131 -7.14 2.16 17.57
C ARG A 131 -7.92 0.84 17.64
N VAL A 132 -9.04 0.72 16.92
CA VAL A 132 -9.85 -0.50 16.92
C VAL A 132 -9.04 -1.68 16.40
N HIS A 133 -8.39 -1.54 15.24
CA HIS A 133 -7.59 -2.63 14.68
C HIS A 133 -6.36 -2.99 15.51
N ALA A 134 -5.69 -2.00 16.11
CA ALA A 134 -4.59 -2.26 17.03
C ALA A 134 -5.07 -3.02 18.27
N VAL A 135 -6.20 -2.63 18.86
CA VAL A 135 -6.78 -3.33 20.02
C VAL A 135 -7.21 -4.74 19.65
N GLU A 136 -7.91 -4.92 18.53
CA GLU A 136 -8.30 -6.25 18.04
C GLU A 136 -7.08 -7.16 17.82
N ALA A 137 -6.01 -6.63 17.24
CA ALA A 137 -4.77 -7.38 17.05
C ALA A 137 -4.11 -7.77 18.38
N VAL A 138 -4.04 -6.85 19.34
CA VAL A 138 -3.48 -7.12 20.67
C VAL A 138 -4.33 -8.15 21.41
N MET A 139 -5.66 -8.04 21.35
CA MET A 139 -6.56 -9.02 21.96
C MET A 139 -6.39 -10.40 21.34
N ALA A 140 -6.32 -10.50 20.01
CA ALA A 140 -6.08 -11.77 19.32
C ALA A 140 -4.71 -12.38 19.70
N CYS A 141 -3.66 -11.55 19.87
CA CYS A 141 -2.37 -12.04 20.33
C CYS A 141 -2.47 -12.60 21.77
N ARG A 142 -3.16 -11.89 22.67
CA ARG A 142 -3.40 -12.36 24.03
C ARG A 142 -4.22 -13.65 24.08
N GLU A 143 -5.20 -13.81 23.20
CA GLU A 143 -5.98 -15.06 23.09
C GLU A 143 -5.11 -16.24 22.66
N ILE A 144 -4.18 -16.01 21.72
CA ILE A 144 -3.20 -17.02 21.30
C ILE A 144 -2.25 -17.36 22.45
N GLU A 145 -1.74 -16.36 23.17
CA GLU A 145 -0.87 -16.55 24.34
C GLU A 145 -1.59 -17.33 25.45
N GLN A 146 -2.85 -16.99 25.74
CA GLN A 146 -3.66 -17.73 26.71
C GLN A 146 -3.88 -19.17 26.27
N SER A 147 -4.21 -19.41 24.99
CA SER A 147 -4.38 -20.77 24.46
C SER A 147 -3.09 -21.60 24.56
N LEU A 148 -1.93 -20.97 24.35
CA LEU A 148 -0.63 -21.61 24.52
C LEU A 148 -0.36 -21.91 26.00
N HIS A 149 -0.67 -20.98 26.88
CA HIS A 149 -0.55 -21.16 28.33
C HIS A 149 -1.41 -22.34 28.80
N ASP A 150 -2.68 -22.42 28.38
CA ASP A 150 -3.59 -23.51 28.74
C ASP A 150 -3.08 -24.89 28.26
N LEU A 151 -2.39 -24.94 27.11
CA LEU A 151 -1.83 -26.18 26.56
C LEU A 151 -0.52 -26.61 27.21
N THR A 152 0.31 -25.66 27.65
CA THR A 152 1.69 -25.92 28.09
C THR A 152 1.89 -25.76 29.60
N GLY A 153 0.96 -25.09 30.29
CA GLY A 153 1.11 -24.68 31.70
C GLY A 153 2.19 -23.62 31.92
N ALA A 154 2.90 -23.18 30.88
CA ALA A 154 3.97 -22.20 30.97
C ALA A 154 3.41 -20.80 30.73
N THR A 155 3.54 -19.89 31.69
CA THR A 155 3.33 -18.47 31.45
C THR A 155 4.58 -17.94 30.74
N LEU A 156 4.41 -17.35 29.55
CA LEU A 156 5.43 -16.48 28.95
C LEU A 156 5.54 -15.22 29.83
N GLU A 157 6.22 -15.34 30.97
CA GLU A 157 6.56 -14.18 31.79
C GLU A 157 7.62 -13.35 31.05
N GLU A 158 7.49 -12.02 31.08
CA GLU A 158 8.41 -11.05 30.49
C GLU A 158 9.86 -11.35 30.89
N GLY A 159 10.61 -12.01 30.01
CA GLY A 159 11.94 -12.45 30.36
C GLY A 159 12.79 -12.85 29.16
N SER A 160 13.46 -11.86 28.59
CA SER A 160 14.71 -11.98 27.83
C SER A 160 14.66 -12.79 26.53
N GLY A 161 15.00 -12.13 25.43
CA GLY A 161 15.34 -12.75 24.16
C GLY A 161 16.60 -13.62 24.25
N ALA A 162 16.50 -14.78 24.90
CA ALA A 162 17.40 -15.88 24.68
C ALA A 162 16.83 -16.68 23.50
N THR A 163 17.32 -16.34 22.30
CA THR A 163 17.37 -17.29 21.21
C THR A 163 17.90 -18.61 21.75
N MET A 164 17.11 -19.68 21.61
CA MET A 164 17.46 -21.07 21.89
C MET A 164 18.96 -21.30 21.72
N SER A 165 19.69 -21.36 22.85
CA SER A 165 21.00 -22.00 22.87
C SER A 165 20.75 -23.46 22.63
N ASP A 166 21.30 -23.91 21.50
CA ASP A 166 21.41 -25.26 21.03
C ASP A 166 22.26 -26.07 22.01
N ASP A 167 21.68 -26.51 23.12
CA ASP A 167 22.28 -27.52 23.98
C ASP A 167 21.32 -28.71 24.04
N GLU A 168 21.51 -29.61 23.09
CA GLU A 168 21.00 -30.97 23.12
C GLU A 168 21.77 -31.74 24.21
N ASP A 169 21.30 -31.67 25.46
CA ASP A 169 21.69 -32.66 26.46
C ASP A 169 20.44 -33.40 26.96
N GLU A 170 20.49 -34.72 26.76
CA GLU A 170 19.51 -35.69 27.21
C GLU A 170 19.24 -35.53 28.70
N LEU A 171 18.11 -34.92 29.06
CA LEU A 171 17.49 -35.19 30.36
C LEU A 171 16.88 -36.59 30.31
N GLN A 172 17.75 -37.56 30.55
CA GLN A 172 17.44 -38.92 30.92
C GLN A 172 16.62 -38.88 32.23
N MET A 173 15.30 -38.81 32.08
CA MET A 173 14.36 -38.96 33.19
C MET A 173 14.30 -40.44 33.58
N ASP A 174 15.36 -40.94 34.21
CA ASP A 174 15.34 -42.20 34.93
C ASP A 174 14.64 -41.97 36.27
N GLY A 175 13.31 -42.01 36.24
CA GLY A 175 12.47 -42.01 37.43
C GLY A 175 12.51 -43.37 38.12
N ALA A 176 13.70 -43.82 38.53
CA ALA A 176 13.83 -44.90 39.49
C ALA A 176 13.43 -44.35 40.86
N LEU A 177 12.18 -44.63 41.25
CA LEU A 177 11.68 -44.35 42.59
C LEU A 177 12.55 -45.09 43.61
N ASP A 178 13.37 -44.35 44.35
CA ASP A 178 14.04 -44.78 45.57
C ASP A 178 12.98 -45.07 46.65
N ILE A 179 12.45 -46.29 46.66
CA ILE A 179 11.78 -46.85 47.84
C ILE A 179 12.89 -47.41 48.73
N SER A 180 13.49 -46.52 49.53
CA SER A 180 14.19 -46.91 50.74
C SER A 180 13.15 -47.40 51.75
N MET A 181 12.80 -48.69 51.68
CA MET A 181 12.07 -49.38 52.74
C MET A 181 12.93 -50.50 53.31
N ASP A 182 13.33 -50.25 54.55
CA ASP A 182 14.07 -51.10 55.46
C ASP A 182 13.48 -52.52 55.57
N GLY A 183 14.35 -53.48 55.87
CA GLY A 183 14.15 -54.89 55.56
C GLY A 183 12.94 -55.58 56.20
N HIS A 184 12.37 -56.52 55.44
CA HIS A 184 11.86 -57.78 55.99
C HIS A 184 11.72 -58.84 54.89
N ASP A 185 12.33 -60.01 55.10
CA ASP A 185 12.11 -61.24 54.31
C ASP A 185 10.63 -61.65 54.34
N MET A 186 10.01 -61.83 53.16
CA MET A 186 8.94 -62.82 52.91
C MET A 186 8.59 -62.87 51.40
N MET A 187 8.93 -63.97 50.72
CA MET A 187 8.38 -64.44 49.42
C MET A 187 8.23 -63.40 48.29
N GLY A 188 9.17 -63.42 47.34
CA GLY A 188 9.26 -62.52 46.21
C GLY A 188 8.06 -62.53 45.26
N PHE A 189 7.39 -61.38 45.20
CA PHE A 189 6.81 -60.80 43.98
C PHE A 189 6.65 -59.28 44.21
N GLY A 190 7.74 -58.54 43.99
CA GLY A 190 7.75 -57.07 44.07
C GLY A 190 6.96 -56.42 42.92
N PRO A 191 6.67 -55.11 42.99
CA PRO A 191 5.86 -54.42 41.98
C PRO A 191 6.45 -54.67 40.59
N LEU A 192 5.62 -55.17 39.68
CA LEU A 192 5.99 -55.56 38.33
C LEU A 192 6.70 -54.40 37.61
N LEU A 193 8.04 -54.40 37.66
CA LEU A 193 8.86 -53.56 36.80
C LEU A 193 8.60 -54.03 35.37
N PRO A 194 8.20 -53.13 34.45
CA PRO A 194 8.00 -53.49 33.06
C PRO A 194 9.25 -54.20 32.54
N THR A 195 9.03 -55.35 31.91
CA THR A 195 10.07 -56.13 31.23
C THR A 195 10.79 -55.25 30.20
N ASP A 196 12.04 -55.55 29.87
CA ASP A 196 12.79 -54.75 28.88
C ASP A 196 12.09 -54.68 27.51
N SER A 197 11.29 -55.69 27.18
CA SER A 197 10.38 -55.67 26.03
C SER A 197 9.27 -54.63 26.15
N GLU A 198 8.67 -54.46 27.32
CA GLU A 198 7.61 -53.47 27.57
C GLU A 198 8.17 -52.05 27.57
N ARG A 199 9.40 -51.84 28.09
CA ARG A 199 10.10 -50.55 27.99
C ARG A 199 10.42 -50.17 26.54
N SER A 200 10.95 -51.12 25.75
CA SER A 200 11.23 -50.89 24.32
C SER A 200 9.96 -50.58 23.54
N LEU A 201 8.84 -51.21 23.87
CA LEU A 201 7.54 -50.93 23.27
C LEU A 201 7.06 -49.51 23.62
N MET A 202 7.13 -49.12 24.90
CA MET A 202 6.75 -47.78 25.33
C MET A 202 7.60 -46.69 24.67
N GLU A 203 8.91 -46.90 24.52
CA GLU A 203 9.80 -45.95 23.85
C GLU A 203 9.47 -45.83 22.35
N ARG A 204 9.18 -46.96 21.69
CA ARG A 204 8.77 -46.96 20.27
C ARG A 204 7.45 -46.22 20.06
N VAL A 205 6.46 -46.47 20.92
CA VAL A 205 5.16 -45.78 20.89
C VAL A 205 5.33 -44.28 21.16
N ARG A 206 6.20 -43.90 22.11
CA ARG A 206 6.53 -42.50 22.40
C ARG A 206 7.17 -41.81 21.20
N GLN A 207 8.08 -42.49 20.51
CA GLN A 207 8.72 -41.95 19.30
C GLN A 207 7.73 -41.82 18.14
N GLU A 208 6.87 -42.82 17.92
CA GLU A 208 5.81 -42.77 16.90
C GLU A 208 4.84 -41.59 17.15
N LEU A 209 4.34 -41.45 18.38
CA LEU A 209 3.51 -40.30 18.77
C LEU A 209 4.24 -38.97 18.57
N LYS A 210 5.51 -38.86 18.96
CA LYS A 210 6.32 -37.65 18.75
C LYS A 210 6.44 -37.30 17.26
N ILE A 211 6.62 -38.30 16.39
CA ILE A 211 6.69 -38.11 14.95
C ILE A 211 5.33 -37.67 14.40
N GLU A 212 4.25 -38.34 14.78
CA GLU A 212 2.89 -38.01 14.34
C GLU A 212 2.49 -36.59 14.76
N LEU A 213 2.74 -36.19 16.02
CA LEU A 213 2.47 -34.82 16.46
C LEU A 213 3.31 -33.81 15.67
N LYS A 214 4.63 -34.03 15.53
CA LYS A 214 5.50 -33.13 14.77
C LYS A 214 5.05 -32.99 13.31
N GLN A 215 4.68 -34.08 12.66
CA GLN A 215 4.20 -34.07 11.28
C GLN A 215 2.82 -33.39 11.17
N GLY A 216 1.91 -33.67 12.09
CA GLY A 216 0.58 -33.05 12.13
C GLY A 216 0.64 -31.53 12.30
N PHE A 217 1.47 -31.04 13.24
CA PHE A 217 1.69 -29.60 13.42
C PHE A 217 2.40 -28.96 12.21
N LYS A 218 3.41 -29.62 11.64
CA LYS A 218 4.08 -29.14 10.43
C LYS A 218 3.09 -28.96 9.27
N SER A 219 2.25 -29.97 9.01
CA SER A 219 1.21 -29.89 7.98
C SER A 219 0.26 -28.72 8.21
N ARG A 220 -0.20 -28.55 9.46
CA ARG A 220 -1.13 -27.48 9.80
C ARG A 220 -0.51 -26.08 9.67
N ILE A 221 0.77 -25.93 9.98
CA ILE A 221 1.53 -24.69 9.75
C ILE A 221 1.65 -24.39 8.25
N GLU A 222 1.91 -25.41 7.43
CA GLU A 222 1.95 -25.29 5.96
C GLU A 222 0.60 -24.82 5.40
N ASP A 223 -0.51 -25.38 5.90
CA ASP A 223 -1.87 -24.99 5.49
C ASP A 223 -2.19 -23.53 5.84
N VAL A 224 -1.87 -23.10 7.07
CA VAL A 224 -2.06 -21.70 7.49
C VAL A 224 -1.20 -20.76 6.66
N ARG A 225 0.06 -21.13 6.40
CA ARG A 225 0.98 -20.36 5.56
C ARG A 225 0.42 -20.22 4.14
N GLU A 226 -0.04 -21.29 3.52
CA GLU A 226 -0.65 -21.22 2.18
C GLU A 226 -1.92 -20.38 2.17
N GLU A 227 -2.78 -20.47 3.18
CA GLU A 227 -3.98 -19.63 3.27
C GLU A 227 -3.64 -18.13 3.42
N ILE A 228 -2.62 -17.79 4.20
CA ILE A 228 -2.10 -16.41 4.29
C ILE A 228 -1.57 -15.95 2.94
N LEU A 229 -0.75 -16.77 2.26
CA LEU A 229 -0.23 -16.44 0.93
C LEU A 229 -1.35 -16.33 -0.10
N ARG A 230 -2.40 -17.14 0.01
CA ARG A 230 -3.58 -17.12 -0.87
C ARG A 230 -4.36 -15.82 -0.66
N LYS A 231 -4.65 -15.43 0.58
CA LYS A 231 -5.27 -14.13 0.91
C LYS A 231 -4.42 -12.94 0.41
N ARG A 232 -3.09 -13.02 0.52
CA ARG A 232 -2.17 -12.01 -0.04
C ARG A 232 -2.19 -11.97 -1.58
N ARG A 233 -2.41 -13.12 -2.24
CA ARG A 233 -2.49 -13.25 -3.71
C ARG A 233 -3.90 -12.98 -4.28
N ALA A 234 -4.96 -13.04 -3.47
CA ALA A 234 -6.36 -12.92 -3.88
C ALA A 234 -6.74 -11.57 -4.53
N GLY A 235 -5.86 -10.56 -4.45
CA GLY A 235 -6.00 -9.27 -5.16
C GLY A 235 -5.24 -9.18 -6.49
N LYS A 236 -4.49 -10.21 -6.89
CA LYS A 236 -3.74 -10.22 -8.15
C LYS A 236 -4.54 -10.95 -9.24
N LEU A 237 -4.57 -10.40 -10.44
CA LEU A 237 -5.15 -11.06 -11.60
C LEU A 237 -4.38 -12.37 -11.91
N PRO A 238 -5.07 -13.43 -12.38
CA PRO A 238 -4.42 -14.67 -12.81
C PRO A 238 -3.23 -14.41 -13.74
N GLY A 239 -2.14 -15.16 -13.57
CA GLY A 239 -0.90 -14.95 -14.34
C GLY A 239 -1.14 -14.93 -15.85
N ASP A 240 -1.98 -15.84 -16.33
CA ASP A 240 -2.30 -16.01 -17.76
C ASP A 240 -3.02 -14.79 -18.34
N THR A 241 -3.99 -14.22 -17.62
CA THR A 241 -4.72 -13.02 -18.07
C THR A 241 -3.84 -11.78 -18.07
N THR A 242 -2.87 -11.69 -17.14
CA THR A 242 -1.92 -10.56 -17.13
C THR A 242 -0.98 -10.54 -18.32
N THR A 243 -0.74 -11.68 -18.98
CA THR A 243 0.15 -11.76 -20.16
C THR A 243 -0.48 -11.03 -21.35
N ILE A 244 -1.78 -11.23 -21.59
CA ILE A 244 -2.55 -10.55 -22.65
C ILE A 244 -2.56 -9.03 -22.42
N LEU A 245 -2.85 -8.60 -21.18
CA LEU A 245 -2.85 -7.18 -20.81
C LEU A 245 -1.47 -6.53 -21.00
N LYS A 246 -0.39 -7.25 -20.67
CA LYS A 246 1.00 -6.80 -20.88
C LYS A 246 1.36 -6.70 -22.35
N GLN A 247 0.90 -7.65 -23.18
CA GLN A 247 1.14 -7.63 -24.62
C GLN A 247 0.50 -6.41 -25.26
N TRP A 248 -0.78 -6.13 -24.96
CA TRP A 248 -1.45 -4.92 -25.43
C TRP A 248 -0.73 -3.66 -24.97
N TRP A 249 -0.31 -3.61 -23.70
CA TRP A 249 0.45 -2.50 -23.13
C TRP A 249 1.76 -2.22 -23.88
N GLN A 250 2.52 -3.25 -24.21
CA GLN A 250 3.78 -3.10 -24.94
C GLN A 250 3.55 -2.52 -26.35
N GLN A 251 2.52 -2.99 -27.04
CA GLN A 251 2.11 -2.50 -28.36
C GLN A 251 1.66 -1.02 -28.31
N HIS A 252 1.03 -0.60 -27.21
CA HIS A 252 0.50 0.75 -27.01
C HIS A 252 1.31 1.58 -26.00
N SER A 253 2.61 1.29 -25.86
CA SER A 253 3.47 1.90 -24.84
C SER A 253 3.60 3.41 -24.94
N LYS A 254 3.45 3.99 -26.14
CA LYS A 254 3.48 5.44 -26.37
C LYS A 254 2.23 6.16 -25.85
N TRP A 255 1.06 5.53 -25.97
CA TRP A 255 -0.24 6.07 -25.55
C TRP A 255 -1.10 4.96 -24.94
N PRO A 256 -0.85 4.56 -23.69
CA PRO A 256 -1.45 3.37 -23.08
C PRO A 256 -2.87 3.67 -22.52
N TYR A 257 -3.76 4.11 -23.41
CA TYR A 257 -5.16 4.40 -23.15
C TYR A 257 -6.01 3.53 -24.08
N PRO A 258 -6.45 2.34 -23.62
CA PRO A 258 -7.30 1.48 -24.45
C PRO A 258 -8.64 2.17 -24.72
N THR A 259 -9.09 2.09 -25.97
CA THR A 259 -10.42 2.55 -26.40
C THR A 259 -11.51 1.63 -25.83
N GLU A 260 -12.78 2.01 -25.96
CA GLU A 260 -13.88 1.13 -25.53
C GLU A 260 -13.88 -0.21 -26.27
N ASP A 261 -13.52 -0.22 -27.56
CA ASP A 261 -13.39 -1.44 -28.36
C ASP A 261 -12.21 -2.30 -27.91
N ASP A 262 -11.06 -1.69 -27.59
CA ASP A 262 -9.91 -2.42 -27.05
C ASP A 262 -10.25 -3.05 -25.69
N LYS A 263 -10.95 -2.32 -24.84
CA LYS A 263 -11.40 -2.84 -23.55
C LYS A 263 -12.35 -4.02 -23.74
N ALA A 264 -13.29 -3.94 -24.68
CA ALA A 264 -14.22 -5.03 -24.97
C ALA A 264 -13.48 -6.30 -25.44
N LYS A 265 -12.50 -6.16 -26.35
CA LYS A 265 -11.66 -7.28 -26.78
C LYS A 265 -10.84 -7.87 -25.64
N LEU A 266 -10.26 -7.03 -24.78
CA LEU A 266 -9.52 -7.51 -23.62
C LEU A 266 -10.43 -8.22 -22.61
N VAL A 267 -11.68 -7.79 -22.43
CA VAL A 267 -12.67 -8.53 -21.62
C VAL A 267 -12.93 -9.90 -22.21
N GLU A 268 -13.14 -9.98 -23.53
CA GLU A 268 -13.41 -11.23 -24.23
C GLU A 268 -12.22 -12.21 -24.15
N GLU A 269 -11.00 -11.72 -24.40
CA GLU A 269 -9.80 -12.56 -24.41
C GLU A 269 -9.34 -12.98 -23.00
N THR A 270 -9.53 -12.12 -21.99
CA THR A 270 -9.06 -12.41 -20.62
C THR A 270 -10.14 -12.99 -19.71
N GLY A 271 -11.42 -12.89 -20.10
CA GLY A 271 -12.56 -13.21 -19.25
C GLY A 271 -12.70 -12.32 -18.01
N LEU A 272 -11.92 -11.23 -17.91
CA LEU A 272 -11.94 -10.31 -16.77
C LEU A 272 -13.06 -9.30 -16.90
N GLN A 273 -13.58 -8.84 -15.77
CA GLN A 273 -14.55 -7.74 -15.77
C GLN A 273 -13.89 -6.45 -16.25
N LEU A 274 -14.63 -5.63 -16.99
CA LEU A 274 -14.19 -4.32 -17.49
C LEU A 274 -13.56 -3.44 -16.39
N LYS A 275 -14.13 -3.46 -15.18
CA LYS A 275 -13.61 -2.74 -14.01
C LYS A 275 -12.20 -3.20 -13.62
N GLN A 276 -11.93 -4.51 -13.67
CA GLN A 276 -10.62 -5.09 -13.35
C GLN A 276 -9.56 -4.67 -14.38
N ILE A 277 -9.94 -4.66 -15.67
CA ILE A 277 -9.09 -4.20 -16.76
C ILE A 277 -8.77 -2.71 -16.62
N ASN A 278 -9.78 -1.86 -16.38
CA ASN A 278 -9.58 -0.43 -16.14
C ASN A 278 -8.62 -0.16 -14.96
N ASN A 279 -8.85 -0.83 -13.82
CA ASN A 279 -8.00 -0.71 -12.64
C ASN A 279 -6.56 -1.18 -12.92
N TRP A 280 -6.40 -2.23 -13.71
CA TRP A 280 -5.07 -2.72 -14.09
C TRP A 280 -4.31 -1.67 -14.90
N PHE A 281 -4.92 -1.08 -15.94
CA PHE A 281 -4.27 -0.06 -16.77
C PHE A 281 -3.96 1.23 -16.00
N ILE A 282 -4.84 1.66 -15.10
CA ILE A 282 -4.58 2.81 -14.22
C ILE A 282 -3.34 2.56 -13.35
N ASN A 283 -3.29 1.39 -12.69
CA ASN A 283 -2.16 1.03 -11.84
C ASN A 283 -0.88 0.81 -12.66
N GLN A 284 -0.99 0.25 -13.86
CA GLN A 284 0.14 0.02 -14.75
C GLN A 284 0.74 1.35 -15.24
N ARG A 285 -0.07 2.36 -15.59
CA ARG A 285 0.40 3.73 -15.88
C ARG A 285 1.14 4.34 -14.70
N LYS A 286 0.56 4.29 -13.49
CA LYS A 286 1.20 4.83 -12.27
C LYS A 286 2.60 4.26 -12.01
N ARG A 287 2.78 2.94 -12.24
CA ARG A 287 4.08 2.25 -12.07
C ARG A 287 5.10 2.63 -13.14
N ASN A 288 4.69 2.84 -14.39
CA ASN A 288 5.61 3.08 -15.51
C ASN A 288 5.91 4.56 -15.78
N TRP A 289 5.06 5.48 -15.33
CA TRP A 289 5.24 6.92 -15.54
C TRP A 289 6.51 7.48 -14.89
N HIS A 290 6.89 6.98 -13.70
CA HIS A 290 8.09 7.44 -12.99
C HIS A 290 9.40 6.79 -13.47
N ASN A 291 9.31 5.64 -14.15
CA ASN A 291 10.48 4.84 -14.53
C ASN A 291 11.08 5.25 -15.89
N ASN A 292 10.31 5.92 -16.75
CA ASN A 292 10.78 6.34 -18.07
C ASN A 292 11.65 7.62 -18.04
N SER A 293 11.60 8.39 -16.94
CA SER A 293 12.40 9.63 -16.80
C SER A 293 13.87 9.38 -16.44
N GLN A 294 14.26 8.17 -16.03
CA GLN A 294 15.66 7.85 -15.68
C GLN A 294 16.44 7.10 -16.78
N SER A 295 15.82 6.70 -17.90
CA SER A 295 16.48 5.84 -18.90
C SER A 295 17.11 6.58 -20.09
N THR A 296 17.00 7.91 -20.19
CA THR A 296 17.54 8.68 -21.34
C THR A 296 18.88 9.38 -21.10
N SER A 297 19.52 9.23 -19.92
CA SER A 297 20.76 9.98 -19.60
C SER A 297 22.09 9.23 -19.89
N LEU A 298 22.08 7.92 -20.12
CA LEU A 298 23.33 7.15 -20.25
C LEU A 298 23.54 6.59 -21.66
N LYS A 299 23.75 7.44 -22.66
CA LYS A 299 24.36 7.05 -23.95
C LYS A 299 24.75 8.26 -24.83
N SER A 300 25.68 9.09 -24.37
CA SER A 300 26.52 9.86 -25.30
C SER A 300 27.79 10.44 -24.65
N LYS A 301 28.80 9.60 -24.44
CA LYS A 301 30.22 10.05 -24.50
C LYS A 301 31.17 8.85 -24.58
N ARG A 302 31.46 8.41 -25.80
CA ARG A 302 32.70 7.68 -26.10
C ARG A 302 33.08 7.97 -27.56
N LYS A 303 34.39 8.18 -27.78
CA LYS A 303 35.09 8.57 -29.03
C LYS A 303 35.02 10.08 -29.33
N ARG A 304 36.12 10.79 -29.58
CA ARG A 304 37.48 10.41 -29.97
C ARG A 304 38.47 11.45 -29.42
#